data_AF-A0A8X6LRH2-F1
#
_entry.id   AF-A0A8X6LRH2-F1
#
_cell.length_a   1.000
_cell.length_b   1.000
_cell.length_c   1.000
_cell.angle_alpha   90.00
_cell.angle_beta   90.00
_cell.angle_gamma   90.00
#
_symmetry.space_group_name_H-M   'P 1'
#
loop_
_entity.id
_entity.type
_entity.pdbx_description
1 polymer ?
#
loop_
_entity_poly.entity_id
_entity_poly.type
_entity_poly.pdbx_seq_one_letter_code
_entity_poly.pdbx_strand_id
1 'polypeptide(L)'
;MKNKILRNTKDPVESSDASTKRYVDKLKRKSILLNGEVFNAQGKRIDNVEDPQEDLNAVNNHYLKQNLLPLSEKITALEENSLTLKDVKYDGKGKIISNIEDPKDKKDVVTKSHLDYHCILWENGHYFARNEHISGIKDPESDSDAVNKKHFKSKLGLLFDSFMRLNDIKNSYTARNLYIENVKDPKDPQDVVTKNYLEKNTLVLKNDLYDVNNKRITNILY
;
A
#
# COMPACT_ATOMS: atom_id res chain seq x y z
N MET A 1 -21.74 92.72 17.45
CA MET A 1 -20.34 92.99 17.82
C MET A 1 -19.40 92.64 16.66
N LYS A 2 -19.30 93.48 15.61
CA LYS A 2 -18.35 93.21 14.52
C LYS A 2 -16.94 93.66 14.97
N ASN A 3 -15.96 92.76 14.86
CA ASN A 3 -14.52 93.00 15.07
C ASN A 3 -14.09 93.42 16.50
N LYS A 4 -14.80 92.99 17.55
CA LYS A 4 -14.36 93.21 18.93
C LYS A 4 -13.57 92.01 19.45
N ILE A 5 -12.44 92.27 20.13
CA ILE A 5 -11.61 91.25 20.78
C ILE A 5 -12.04 91.14 22.25
N LEU A 6 -12.39 89.94 22.70
CA LEU A 6 -12.62 89.61 24.11
C LEU A 6 -11.28 89.25 24.76
N ARG A 7 -10.98 89.86 25.91
CA ARG A 7 -9.76 89.61 26.71
C ARG A 7 -10.15 89.33 28.16
N ASN A 8 -9.23 88.73 28.93
CA ASN A 8 -9.39 88.43 30.36
C ASN A 8 -10.59 87.53 30.71
N THR A 9 -10.96 86.62 29.81
CA THR A 9 -11.95 85.57 30.09
C THR A 9 -11.33 84.47 30.95
N LYS A 10 -12.08 83.97 31.92
CA LYS A 10 -11.69 82.82 32.76
C LYS A 10 -11.92 81.51 32.01
N ASP A 11 -11.41 80.41 32.58
CA ASP A 11 -11.75 79.07 32.11
C ASP A 11 -13.27 78.83 32.24
N PRO A 12 -13.89 78.11 31.29
CA PRO A 12 -15.33 77.83 31.33
C PRO A 12 -15.69 76.97 32.55
N VAL A 13 -16.86 77.22 33.13
CA VAL A 13 -17.43 76.44 34.23
C VAL A 13 -18.70 75.72 33.76
N GLU A 14 -19.57 76.45 33.07
CA GLU A 14 -20.81 75.91 32.51
C GLU A 14 -20.63 75.45 31.06
N SER A 15 -21.50 74.54 30.61
CA SER A 15 -21.40 73.97 29.25
C SER A 15 -21.56 74.98 28.12
N SER A 16 -22.19 76.13 28.39
CA SER A 16 -22.40 77.21 27.42
C SER A 16 -21.31 78.28 27.42
N ASP A 17 -20.32 78.19 28.32
CA ASP A 17 -19.29 79.21 28.46
C ASP A 17 -18.33 79.25 27.26
N ALA A 18 -17.99 80.46 26.83
CA ALA A 18 -16.95 80.66 25.83
C ALA A 18 -15.57 80.27 26.40
N SER A 19 -14.88 79.34 25.75
CA SER A 19 -13.55 78.87 26.14
C SER A 19 -12.41 79.69 25.54
N THR A 20 -11.29 79.80 26.27
CA THR A 20 -10.04 80.34 25.71
C THR A 20 -9.27 79.28 24.93
N LYS A 21 -8.49 79.70 23.92
CA LYS A 21 -7.57 78.80 23.20
C LYS A 21 -6.59 78.11 24.14
N ARG A 22 -6.10 78.81 25.17
CA ARG A 22 -5.21 78.26 26.20
C ARG A 22 -5.85 77.10 26.96
N TYR A 23 -7.10 77.24 27.36
CA TYR A 23 -7.85 76.20 28.05
C TYR A 23 -8.02 74.95 27.17
N VAL A 24 -8.45 75.13 25.92
CA VAL A 24 -8.60 74.04 24.95
C VAL A 24 -7.27 73.33 24.69
N ASP A 25 -6.18 74.07 24.49
CA ASP A 25 -4.85 73.48 24.25
C ASP A 25 -4.32 72.70 25.48
N LYS A 26 -4.69 73.12 26.70
CA LYS A 26 -4.38 72.38 27.94
C LYS A 26 -5.12 71.05 28.01
N LEU A 27 -6.40 71.01 27.60
CA LEU A 27 -7.21 69.79 27.56
C LEU A 27 -6.73 68.82 26.48
N LYS A 28 -6.35 69.31 25.29
CA LYS A 28 -5.82 68.48 24.19
C LYS A 28 -4.67 67.56 24.61
N ARG A 29 -3.83 68.00 25.55
CA ARG A 29 -2.73 67.19 26.09
C ARG A 29 -3.21 65.98 26.90
N LYS A 30 -4.41 66.04 27.48
CA LYS A 30 -4.99 64.99 28.35
C LYS A 30 -6.11 64.17 27.69
N SER A 31 -6.56 64.55 26.49
CA SER A 31 -7.65 63.87 25.80
C SER A 31 -7.16 62.95 24.68
N ILE A 32 -7.99 61.98 24.32
CA ILE A 32 -7.95 61.30 23.02
C ILE A 32 -8.58 62.26 22.02
N LEU A 33 -7.92 62.49 20.89
CA LEU A 33 -8.37 63.47 19.90
C LEU A 33 -8.98 62.76 18.70
N LEU A 34 -10.04 63.36 18.17
CA LEU A 34 -10.58 62.99 16.87
C LEU A 34 -9.58 63.42 15.78
N ASN A 35 -9.15 62.48 14.96
CA ASN A 35 -8.30 62.70 13.81
C ASN A 35 -8.99 62.17 12.55
N GLY A 36 -9.65 63.07 11.80
CA GLY A 36 -10.59 62.67 10.76
C GLY A 36 -11.87 62.09 11.39
N GLU A 37 -12.21 60.85 11.03
CA GLU A 37 -13.39 60.14 11.55
C GLU A 37 -13.08 59.19 12.72
N VAL A 38 -11.81 59.09 13.14
CA VAL A 38 -11.38 58.13 14.18
C VAL A 38 -10.74 58.82 15.39
N PHE A 39 -11.02 58.30 16.58
CA PHE A 39 -10.32 58.70 17.80
C PHE A 39 -8.94 58.05 17.85
N ASN A 40 -7.88 58.86 18.00
CA ASN A 40 -6.51 58.39 18.07
C ASN A 40 -5.90 58.78 19.43
N ALA A 41 -5.35 57.81 20.15
CA ALA A 41 -4.67 58.03 21.43
C ALA A 41 -3.31 58.74 21.31
N GLN A 42 -2.78 58.94 20.10
CA GLN A 42 -1.51 59.60 19.80
C GLN A 42 -0.33 59.02 20.58
N GLY A 43 -0.27 57.68 20.67
CA GLY A 43 0.78 56.97 21.42
C GLY A 43 0.61 57.01 22.95
N LYS A 44 -0.49 57.58 23.47
CA LYS A 44 -0.83 57.48 24.89
C LYS A 44 -1.33 56.08 25.22
N ARG A 45 -0.96 55.57 26.39
CA ARG A 45 -1.50 54.34 26.94
C ARG A 45 -2.98 54.54 27.28
N ILE A 46 -3.82 53.57 26.90
CA ILE A 46 -5.18 53.42 27.38
C ILE A 46 -5.13 52.33 28.47
N ASP A 47 -5.51 52.67 29.68
CA ASP A 47 -5.58 51.75 30.82
C ASP A 47 -7.01 51.67 31.37
N ASN A 48 -7.24 50.76 32.32
CA ASN A 48 -8.54 50.50 32.94
C ASN A 48 -9.66 50.14 31.95
N VAL A 49 -9.30 49.45 30.86
CA VAL A 49 -10.27 48.82 29.95
C VAL A 49 -10.81 47.57 30.64
N GLU A 50 -12.11 47.55 30.93
CA GLU A 50 -12.80 46.39 31.51
C GLU A 50 -12.92 45.24 30.50
N ASP A 51 -13.46 44.10 30.94
CA ASP A 51 -13.74 42.99 30.05
C ASP A 51 -14.87 43.38 29.07
N PRO A 52 -14.74 43.05 27.77
CA PRO A 52 -15.73 43.40 26.76
C PRO A 52 -17.09 42.77 27.09
N GLN A 53 -18.17 43.50 26.88
CA GLN A 53 -19.55 42.98 27.01
C GLN A 53 -20.19 42.72 25.65
N GLU A 54 -19.71 43.38 24.59
CA GLU A 54 -20.19 43.25 23.21
C GLU A 54 -19.04 42.98 22.22
N ASP A 55 -19.37 42.40 21.06
CA ASP A 55 -18.40 41.91 20.06
C ASP A 55 -17.41 42.96 19.56
N LEU A 56 -17.82 44.24 19.51
CA LEU A 56 -17.00 45.34 18.98
C LEU A 56 -16.27 46.15 20.07
N ASN A 57 -16.35 45.72 21.34
CA ASN A 57 -15.63 46.37 22.41
C ASN A 57 -14.11 46.16 22.28
N ALA A 58 -13.34 47.16 22.70
CA ALA A 58 -11.92 46.97 22.90
C ALA A 58 -11.68 45.97 24.03
N VAL A 59 -10.74 45.04 23.85
CA VAL A 59 -10.43 44.01 24.85
C VAL A 59 -9.18 44.37 25.63
N ASN A 60 -9.17 44.03 26.92
CA ASN A 60 -7.95 44.08 27.71
C ASN A 60 -7.12 42.79 27.54
N ASN A 61 -5.85 42.85 27.93
CA ASN A 61 -4.91 41.73 27.75
C ASN A 61 -5.22 40.53 28.65
N HIS A 62 -5.90 40.73 29.78
CA HIS A 62 -6.30 39.64 30.67
C HIS A 62 -7.38 38.78 30.01
N TYR A 63 -8.47 39.41 29.56
CA TYR A 63 -9.53 38.77 28.80
C TYR A 63 -8.99 38.05 27.56
N LEU A 64 -8.11 38.72 26.81
CA LEU A 64 -7.48 38.14 25.62
C LEU A 64 -6.75 36.83 25.96
N LYS A 65 -5.90 36.83 26.98
CA LYS A 65 -5.11 35.65 27.39
C LYS A 65 -5.97 34.51 27.92
N GLN A 66 -6.98 34.82 28.72
CA GLN A 66 -7.89 33.80 29.26
C GLN A 66 -8.66 33.06 28.17
N ASN A 67 -8.97 33.73 27.06
CA ASN A 67 -9.75 33.15 25.97
C ASN A 67 -8.90 32.55 24.84
N LEU A 68 -7.65 33.00 24.65
CA LEU A 68 -6.74 32.46 23.62
C LEU A 68 -6.07 31.14 24.01
N LEU A 69 -5.64 30.98 25.26
CA LEU A 69 -4.95 29.75 25.69
C LEU A 69 -5.83 28.49 25.55
N PRO A 70 -7.13 28.52 25.93
CA PRO A 70 -8.04 27.41 25.67
C PRO A 70 -8.26 27.15 24.17
N LEU A 71 -8.08 28.16 23.32
CA LEU A 71 -8.23 28.01 21.87
C LEU A 71 -7.05 27.23 21.27
N SER A 72 -5.82 27.50 21.72
CA SER A 72 -4.65 26.73 21.25
C SER A 72 -4.74 25.25 21.60
N GLU A 73 -5.17 24.92 22.82
CA GLU A 73 -5.36 23.52 23.24
C GLU A 73 -6.46 22.83 22.42
N LYS A 74 -7.57 23.54 22.14
CA LYS A 74 -8.63 23.03 21.27
C LYS A 74 -8.15 22.81 19.84
N ILE A 75 -7.33 23.71 19.30
CA ILE A 75 -6.75 23.56 17.95
C ILE A 75 -5.85 22.34 17.91
N THR A 76 -4.97 22.16 18.89
CA THR A 76 -4.11 20.97 18.98
C THR A 76 -4.94 19.68 19.08
N ALA A 77 -5.97 19.65 19.93
CA ALA A 77 -6.85 18.49 20.06
C ALA A 77 -7.62 18.17 18.76
N LEU A 78 -8.04 19.20 18.02
CA LEU A 78 -8.67 19.04 16.71
C LEU A 78 -7.69 18.49 15.68
N GLU A 79 -6.47 19.02 15.62
CA GLU A 79 -5.43 18.52 14.71
C GLU A 79 -5.07 17.07 14.99
N GLU A 80 -4.98 16.67 16.26
CA GLU A 80 -4.70 15.28 16.63
C GLU A 80 -5.82 14.33 16.23
N ASN A 81 -7.09 14.75 16.34
CA ASN A 81 -8.27 13.90 16.13
C ASN A 81 -8.95 14.06 14.77
N SER A 82 -8.31 14.78 13.85
CA SER A 82 -8.80 14.96 12.48
C SER A 82 -7.91 14.26 11.46
N LEU A 83 -8.50 13.88 10.34
CA LEU A 83 -7.75 13.53 9.14
C LEU A 83 -7.08 14.79 8.61
N THR A 84 -5.74 14.80 8.55
CA THR A 84 -4.99 15.95 8.04
C THR A 84 -4.69 15.77 6.56
N LEU A 85 -4.96 16.80 5.76
CA LEU A 85 -4.60 16.80 4.34
C LEU A 85 -3.08 17.04 4.19
N LYS A 86 -2.38 16.07 3.62
CA LYS A 86 -0.95 16.12 3.30
C LYS A 86 -0.76 15.67 1.86
N ASP A 87 -0.14 16.52 1.02
CA ASP A 87 0.13 16.21 -0.39
C ASP A 87 -1.10 15.69 -1.15
N VAL A 88 -2.25 16.36 -0.96
CA VAL A 88 -3.55 16.02 -1.58
C VAL A 88 -4.17 14.68 -1.10
N LYS A 89 -3.67 14.10 -0.01
CA LYS A 89 -4.20 12.88 0.62
C LYS A 89 -4.52 13.11 2.09
N TYR A 90 -5.56 12.46 2.59
CA TYR A 90 -5.85 12.47 4.02
C TYR A 90 -4.98 11.44 4.74
N ASP A 91 -4.28 11.86 5.79
CA ASP A 91 -3.50 10.99 6.68
C ASP A 91 -4.32 10.64 7.93
N GLY A 92 -4.53 9.33 8.13
CA GLY A 92 -5.21 8.79 9.30
C GLY A 92 -4.35 8.71 10.57
N LYS A 93 -3.06 9.07 10.50
CA LYS A 93 -2.11 9.07 11.62
C LYS A 93 -2.05 7.71 12.36
N GLY A 94 -2.22 6.61 11.62
CA GLY A 94 -2.27 5.26 12.19
C GLY A 94 -3.49 4.98 13.07
N LYS A 95 -4.49 5.87 13.09
CA LYS A 95 -5.74 5.66 13.82
C LYS A 95 -6.67 4.72 13.06
N ILE A 96 -7.51 4.02 13.81
CA ILE A 96 -8.55 3.16 13.26
C ILE A 96 -9.67 4.05 12.69
N ILE A 97 -9.96 3.87 11.40
CA ILE A 97 -11.15 4.41 10.76
C ILE A 97 -12.20 3.29 10.77
N SER A 98 -13.33 3.53 11.42
CA SER A 98 -14.41 2.56 11.59
C SER A 98 -15.75 3.16 11.14
N ASN A 99 -16.79 2.32 11.08
CA ASN A 99 -18.13 2.71 10.64
C ASN A 99 -18.18 3.27 9.21
N ILE A 100 -17.34 2.72 8.32
CA ILE A 100 -17.42 2.99 6.88
C ILE A 100 -18.48 2.06 6.26
N GLU A 101 -19.25 2.62 5.32
CA GLU A 101 -20.25 1.86 4.55
C GLU A 101 -19.55 0.95 3.52
N ASP A 102 -20.28 -0.01 2.96
CA ASP A 102 -19.80 -0.80 1.83
C ASP A 102 -19.50 0.10 0.61
N PRO A 103 -18.44 -0.21 -0.16
CA PRO A 103 -18.04 0.58 -1.32
C PRO A 103 -19.12 0.56 -2.41
N LYS A 104 -19.33 1.72 -3.05
CA LYS A 104 -20.22 1.89 -4.20
C LYS A 104 -19.42 2.18 -5.47
N ASP A 105 -18.30 2.89 -5.34
CA ASP A 105 -17.43 3.29 -6.42
C ASP A 105 -16.05 2.61 -6.37
N LYS A 106 -15.37 2.57 -7.52
CA LYS A 106 -14.04 1.94 -7.67
C LYS A 106 -12.93 2.57 -6.82
N LYS A 107 -13.15 3.75 -6.26
CA LYS A 107 -12.16 4.50 -5.47
C LYS A 107 -12.50 4.52 -3.98
N ASP A 108 -13.60 3.88 -3.59
CA ASP A 108 -14.00 3.84 -2.19
C ASP A 108 -13.02 3.01 -1.39
N VAL A 109 -12.82 3.44 -0.14
CA VAL A 109 -12.12 2.64 0.85
C VAL A 109 -13.03 1.50 1.29
N VAL A 110 -12.44 0.35 1.61
CA VAL A 110 -13.18 -0.87 1.97
C VAL A 110 -12.78 -1.37 3.35
N THR A 111 -13.71 -2.02 4.05
CA THR A 111 -13.38 -2.71 5.31
C THR A 111 -12.60 -4.00 5.03
N LYS A 112 -11.87 -4.49 6.04
CA LYS A 112 -11.28 -5.83 5.97
C LYS A 112 -12.35 -6.90 5.73
N SER A 113 -13.50 -6.80 6.38
CA SER A 113 -14.62 -7.74 6.18
C SER A 113 -15.10 -7.78 4.73
N HIS A 114 -15.14 -6.62 4.08
CA HIS A 114 -15.52 -6.54 2.67
C HIS A 114 -14.50 -7.27 1.78
N LEU A 115 -13.20 -7.07 2.03
CA LEU A 115 -12.13 -7.81 1.34
C LEU A 115 -12.20 -9.32 1.60
N ASP A 116 -12.33 -9.72 2.86
CA ASP A 116 -12.36 -11.13 3.25
C ASP A 116 -13.51 -11.88 2.55
N TYR A 117 -14.67 -11.23 2.41
CA TYR A 117 -15.85 -11.84 1.81
C TYR A 117 -15.82 -11.90 0.27
N HIS A 118 -15.29 -10.85 -0.38
CA HIS A 118 -15.37 -10.66 -1.82
C HIS A 118 -14.07 -11.00 -2.58
N CYS A 119 -12.97 -11.27 -1.87
CA CYS A 119 -11.68 -11.55 -2.49
C CYS A 119 -11.09 -12.90 -2.04
N ILE A 120 -10.22 -13.44 -2.90
CA ILE A 120 -9.25 -14.45 -2.51
C ILE A 120 -7.98 -13.69 -2.11
N LEU A 121 -7.54 -13.87 -0.87
CA LEU A 121 -6.39 -13.16 -0.31
C LEU A 121 -5.18 -14.09 -0.21
N TRP A 122 -3.98 -13.55 -0.37
CA TRP A 122 -2.73 -14.27 -0.14
C TRP A 122 -2.09 -13.80 1.15
N GLU A 123 -1.98 -14.69 2.13
CA GLU A 123 -1.43 -14.38 3.44
C GLU A 123 -0.60 -15.56 3.94
N ASN A 124 0.56 -15.29 4.56
CA ASN A 124 1.43 -16.33 5.16
C ASN A 124 1.79 -17.50 4.22
N GLY A 125 1.84 -17.25 2.91
CA GLY A 125 2.17 -18.29 1.91
C GLY A 125 0.99 -19.14 1.44
N HIS A 126 -0.23 -18.75 1.78
CA HIS A 126 -1.45 -19.50 1.49
C HIS A 126 -2.53 -18.59 0.89
N TYR A 127 -3.41 -19.18 0.06
CA TYR A 127 -4.61 -18.50 -0.42
C TYR A 127 -5.77 -18.73 0.55
N PHE A 128 -6.53 -17.68 0.84
CA PHE A 128 -7.72 -17.70 1.68
C PHE A 128 -8.93 -17.18 0.92
N ALA A 129 -10.06 -17.86 1.04
CA ALA A 129 -11.35 -17.38 0.55
C ALA A 129 -12.31 -17.29 1.74
N ARG A 130 -12.95 -16.14 1.97
CA ARG A 130 -13.84 -15.96 3.14
C ARG A 130 -13.14 -16.26 4.47
N ASN A 131 -11.88 -15.86 4.58
CA ASN A 131 -11.01 -16.11 5.74
C ASN A 131 -10.70 -17.60 6.01
N GLU A 132 -10.98 -18.49 5.05
CA GLU A 132 -10.70 -19.93 5.14
C GLU A 132 -9.58 -20.33 4.18
N HIS A 133 -8.61 -21.10 4.69
CA HIS A 133 -7.46 -21.55 3.89
C HIS A 133 -7.92 -22.51 2.78
N ILE A 134 -7.62 -22.14 1.53
CA ILE A 134 -7.87 -22.98 0.36
C ILE A 134 -6.90 -24.16 0.38
N SER A 135 -7.41 -25.32 0.77
CA SER A 135 -6.64 -26.56 0.88
C SER A 135 -7.49 -27.77 0.46
N GLY A 136 -6.85 -28.92 0.27
CA GLY A 136 -7.57 -30.16 -0.05
C GLY A 136 -8.25 -30.18 -1.42
N ILE A 137 -7.74 -29.40 -2.38
CA ILE A 137 -8.22 -29.43 -3.77
C ILE A 137 -8.17 -30.86 -4.31
N LYS A 138 -9.34 -31.38 -4.72
CA LYS A 138 -9.49 -32.72 -5.26
C LYS A 138 -8.86 -32.82 -6.65
N ASP A 139 -8.88 -34.02 -7.22
CA ASP A 139 -8.53 -34.19 -8.62
C ASP A 139 -9.61 -33.54 -9.51
N PRO A 140 -9.24 -32.96 -10.67
CA PRO A 140 -10.17 -32.28 -11.55
C PRO A 140 -11.19 -33.25 -12.14
N GLU A 141 -12.42 -32.77 -12.35
CA GLU A 141 -13.49 -33.50 -13.05
C GLU A 141 -13.68 -32.97 -14.48
N SER A 142 -13.27 -31.72 -14.74
CA SER A 142 -13.30 -31.04 -16.05
C SER A 142 -11.93 -30.43 -16.41
N ASP A 143 -11.68 -30.23 -17.71
CA ASP A 143 -10.46 -29.62 -18.23
C ASP A 143 -10.24 -28.17 -17.76
N SER A 144 -11.30 -27.50 -17.33
CA SER A 144 -11.26 -26.13 -16.80
C SER A 144 -10.96 -26.06 -15.31
N ASP A 145 -10.91 -27.19 -14.61
CA ASP A 145 -10.77 -27.20 -13.15
C ASP A 145 -9.34 -26.87 -12.71
N ALA A 146 -9.24 -26.22 -11.56
CA ALA A 146 -7.96 -26.08 -10.88
C ALA A 146 -7.45 -27.47 -10.43
N VAL A 147 -6.17 -27.75 -10.68
CA VAL A 147 -5.55 -29.04 -10.33
C VAL A 147 -4.67 -28.94 -9.10
N ASN A 148 -4.69 -29.99 -8.28
CA ASN A 148 -3.70 -30.12 -7.22
C ASN A 148 -2.33 -30.56 -7.76
N LYS A 149 -1.26 -30.22 -7.03
CA LYS A 149 0.13 -30.50 -7.43
C LYS A 149 0.40 -32.00 -7.62
N LYS A 150 -0.26 -32.87 -6.86
CA LYS A 150 -0.10 -34.33 -6.95
C LYS A 150 -0.65 -34.84 -8.29
N HIS A 151 -1.86 -34.42 -8.65
CA HIS A 151 -2.48 -34.75 -9.93
C HIS A 151 -1.62 -34.26 -11.10
N PHE A 152 -1.20 -32.99 -11.07
CA PHE A 152 -0.34 -32.40 -12.10
C PHE A 152 0.96 -33.20 -12.29
N LYS A 153 1.65 -33.55 -11.19
CA LYS A 153 2.86 -34.37 -11.23
C LYS A 153 2.61 -35.78 -11.74
N SER A 154 1.49 -36.41 -11.38
CA SER A 154 1.15 -37.75 -11.85
C SER A 154 0.98 -37.75 -13.37
N LYS A 155 0.25 -36.79 -13.93
CA LYS A 155 0.07 -36.65 -15.38
C LYS A 155 1.38 -36.35 -16.10
N LEU A 156 2.21 -35.47 -15.54
CA LEU A 156 3.58 -35.25 -16.06
C LEU A 156 4.43 -36.52 -16.00
N GLY A 157 4.37 -37.28 -14.90
CA GLY A 157 5.09 -38.55 -14.75
C GLY A 157 4.72 -39.54 -15.85
N LEU A 158 3.42 -39.70 -16.12
CA LEU A 158 2.92 -40.53 -17.23
C LEU A 158 3.44 -40.06 -18.59
N LEU A 159 3.49 -38.74 -18.81
CA LEU A 159 4.09 -38.18 -20.03
C LEU A 159 5.56 -38.59 -20.14
N PHE A 160 6.33 -38.47 -19.06
CA PHE A 160 7.76 -38.78 -19.09
C PHE A 160 8.10 -40.28 -19.11
N ASP A 161 7.22 -41.14 -18.62
CA ASP A 161 7.40 -42.61 -18.71
C ASP A 161 7.07 -43.14 -20.11
N SER A 162 6.40 -42.32 -20.94
CA SER A 162 6.12 -42.63 -22.35
C SER A 162 7.32 -42.37 -23.29
N PHE A 163 8.44 -41.86 -22.78
CA PHE A 163 9.65 -41.58 -23.56
C PHE A 163 10.89 -42.24 -22.97
N MET A 164 11.79 -42.74 -23.85
CA MET A 164 13.14 -43.11 -23.41
C MET A 164 13.91 -41.85 -23.00
N ARG A 165 14.45 -41.84 -21.78
CA ARG A 165 15.24 -40.71 -21.27
C ARG A 165 16.71 -40.90 -21.59
N LEU A 166 17.36 -39.81 -22.04
CA LEU A 166 18.81 -39.71 -22.09
C LEU A 166 19.34 -39.71 -20.65
N ASN A 167 20.32 -40.57 -20.38
CA ASN A 167 21.12 -40.55 -19.17
C ASN A 167 22.30 -39.62 -19.46
N ASP A 168 22.18 -38.35 -19.06
CA ASP A 168 23.15 -37.29 -19.39
C ASP A 168 24.57 -37.58 -18.86
N ILE A 169 24.70 -38.40 -17.81
CA ILE A 169 26.01 -38.79 -17.26
C ILE A 169 26.72 -39.82 -18.15
N LYS A 170 25.95 -40.69 -18.82
CA LYS A 170 26.46 -41.79 -19.65
C LYS A 170 26.26 -41.57 -21.14
N ASN A 171 25.63 -40.46 -21.53
CA ASN A 171 25.15 -40.16 -22.88
C ASN A 171 24.44 -41.37 -23.53
N SER A 172 23.54 -42.03 -22.79
CA SER A 172 22.88 -43.27 -23.23
C SER A 172 21.40 -43.32 -22.87
N TYR A 173 20.58 -43.97 -23.68
CA TYR A 173 19.16 -44.17 -23.41
C TYR A 173 18.93 -45.51 -22.70
N THR A 174 17.98 -45.56 -21.76
CA THR A 174 17.54 -46.82 -21.13
C THR A 174 16.10 -47.14 -21.50
N ALA A 175 15.88 -48.38 -21.94
CA ALA A 175 14.55 -48.88 -22.26
C ALA A 175 13.76 -49.34 -21.03
N ARG A 176 14.35 -49.37 -19.82
CA ARG A 176 13.68 -49.74 -18.55
C ARG A 176 12.81 -51.00 -18.63
N ASN A 177 13.37 -52.10 -19.15
CA ASN A 177 12.67 -53.38 -19.37
C ASN A 177 11.51 -53.33 -20.38
N LEU A 178 11.42 -52.28 -21.19
CA LEU A 178 10.53 -52.22 -22.36
C LEU A 178 11.23 -52.79 -23.60
N TYR A 179 10.43 -53.29 -24.54
CA TYR A 179 10.93 -53.74 -25.84
C TYR A 179 11.30 -52.55 -26.73
N ILE A 180 12.44 -52.66 -27.43
CA ILE A 180 12.79 -51.77 -28.53
C ILE A 180 12.56 -52.55 -29.83
N GLU A 181 11.61 -52.09 -30.63
CA GLU A 181 11.24 -52.71 -31.90
C GLU A 181 11.45 -51.75 -33.08
N ASN A 182 11.29 -52.25 -34.30
CA ASN A 182 11.43 -51.48 -35.55
C ASN A 182 12.82 -50.83 -35.76
N VAL A 183 13.86 -51.39 -35.14
CA VAL A 183 15.25 -50.99 -35.41
C VAL A 183 15.81 -51.81 -36.57
N LYS A 184 16.62 -51.17 -37.42
CA LYS A 184 17.28 -51.83 -38.56
C LYS A 184 18.53 -52.58 -38.10
N ASP A 185 18.99 -53.51 -38.92
CA ASP A 185 20.27 -54.19 -38.69
C ASP A 185 21.42 -53.16 -38.63
N PRO A 186 22.41 -53.36 -37.73
CA PRO A 186 23.48 -52.41 -37.48
C PRO A 186 24.38 -52.24 -38.71
N LYS A 187 24.84 -51.01 -38.95
CA LYS A 187 25.80 -50.65 -39.99
C LYS A 187 27.11 -50.13 -39.42
N ASP A 188 27.02 -49.39 -38.32
CA ASP A 188 28.17 -48.84 -37.61
C ASP A 188 28.47 -49.64 -36.33
N PRO A 189 29.74 -49.67 -35.85
CA PRO A 189 30.12 -50.46 -34.69
C PRO A 189 29.41 -50.09 -33.37
N GLN A 190 28.76 -48.93 -33.30
CA GLN A 190 28.04 -48.43 -32.13
C GLN A 190 26.51 -48.55 -32.25
N ASP A 191 26.01 -49.10 -33.36
CA ASP A 191 24.58 -49.32 -33.54
C ASP A 191 24.05 -50.41 -32.60
N VAL A 192 22.79 -50.28 -32.20
CA VAL A 192 22.11 -51.34 -31.47
C VAL A 192 21.93 -52.57 -32.36
N VAL A 193 22.24 -53.74 -31.82
CA VAL A 193 22.17 -55.01 -32.55
C VAL A 193 20.79 -55.64 -32.37
N THR A 194 20.11 -55.93 -33.49
CA THR A 194 18.84 -56.68 -33.46
C THR A 194 19.12 -58.15 -33.12
N LYS A 195 18.18 -58.81 -32.43
CA LYS A 195 18.29 -60.25 -32.12
C LYS A 195 18.50 -61.10 -33.39
N ASN A 196 17.77 -60.79 -34.45
CA ASN A 196 17.89 -61.47 -35.74
C ASN A 196 19.28 -61.27 -36.37
N TYR A 197 19.86 -60.07 -36.30
CA TYR A 197 21.24 -59.85 -36.78
C TYR A 197 22.25 -60.65 -35.95
N LEU A 198 22.11 -60.65 -34.62
CA LEU A 198 22.97 -61.42 -33.72
C LEU A 198 22.90 -62.91 -34.06
N GLU A 199 21.71 -63.50 -34.09
CA GLU A 199 21.51 -64.94 -34.37
C GLU A 199 22.00 -65.38 -35.76
N LYS A 200 21.96 -64.49 -36.77
CA LYS A 200 22.46 -64.78 -38.12
C LYS A 200 23.98 -64.70 -38.22
N ASN A 201 24.62 -63.83 -37.45
CA ASN A 201 26.03 -63.48 -37.65
C ASN A 201 26.95 -63.92 -36.49
N THR A 202 26.41 -64.51 -35.42
CA THR A 202 27.22 -65.08 -34.33
C THR A 202 26.83 -66.50 -33.97
N LEU A 203 27.71 -67.17 -33.22
CA LEU A 203 27.42 -68.43 -32.55
C LEU A 203 26.64 -68.14 -31.28
N VAL A 204 25.45 -68.73 -31.15
CA VAL A 204 24.58 -68.48 -30.00
C VAL A 204 24.73 -69.62 -29.02
N LEU A 205 24.98 -69.31 -27.75
CA LEU A 205 25.02 -70.32 -26.69
C LEU A 205 23.60 -70.87 -26.46
N LYS A 206 23.41 -72.18 -26.66
CA LYS A 206 22.17 -72.91 -26.36
C LYS A 206 22.50 -74.12 -25.49
N ASN A 207 21.87 -74.23 -24.32
CA ASN A 207 22.08 -75.32 -23.37
C ASN A 207 23.58 -75.57 -23.08
N ASP A 208 24.32 -74.50 -22.76
CA ASP A 208 25.76 -74.51 -22.47
C ASP A 208 26.68 -74.99 -23.61
N LEU A 209 26.16 -75.06 -24.85
CA LEU A 209 26.93 -75.37 -26.06
C LEU A 209 26.75 -74.26 -27.10
N TYR A 210 27.83 -73.85 -27.76
CA TYR A 210 27.74 -72.88 -28.86
C TYR A 210 27.07 -73.54 -30.08
N ASP A 211 25.88 -73.07 -30.42
CA ASP A 211 25.18 -73.47 -31.63
C ASP A 211 25.83 -72.81 -32.84
N VAL A 212 26.27 -73.67 -33.75
CA VAL A 212 27.10 -73.39 -34.92
C VAL A 212 26.34 -73.64 -36.22
N ASN A 213 25.01 -73.59 -36.17
CA ASN A 213 24.15 -73.79 -37.34
C ASN A 213 24.56 -75.06 -38.11
N ASN A 214 24.67 -76.18 -37.40
CA ASN A 214 25.10 -77.50 -37.91
C ASN A 214 26.55 -77.60 -38.44
N LYS A 215 27.44 -76.65 -38.09
CA LYS A 215 28.88 -76.74 -38.43
C LYS A 215 29.69 -77.27 -37.25
N ARG A 216 30.94 -77.68 -37.47
CA ARG A 216 31.86 -78.16 -36.42
C ARG A 216 32.91 -77.10 -36.12
N ILE A 217 33.09 -76.72 -34.85
CA ILE A 217 34.25 -75.91 -34.44
C ILE A 217 35.46 -76.83 -34.35
N THR A 218 36.56 -76.48 -35.01
CA THR A 218 37.84 -77.21 -34.95
C THR A 218 38.97 -76.22 -34.66
N ASN A 219 40.03 -76.65 -33.97
CA ASN A 219 41.19 -75.83 -33.56
C ASN A 219 40.86 -74.65 -32.61
N ILE A 220 40.18 -74.92 -31.50
CA ILE A 220 40.16 -73.98 -30.37
C ILE A 220 41.48 -74.16 -29.62
N LEU A 221 42.44 -73.25 -29.81
CA LEU A 221 43.65 -73.18 -29.00
C LEU A 221 43.31 -72.41 -27.72
N TYR A 222 43.55 -73.04 -26.56
CA TYR A 222 43.41 -72.42 -25.23
C TYR A 222 44.49 -71.37 -24.99
#